data_AF-A0A973CAV5-F1
#
_entry.id   AF-A0A973CAV5-F1
#
_cell.length_a   1.000
_cell.length_b   1.000
_cell.length_c   1.000
_cell.angle_alpha   90.00
_cell.angle_beta   90.00
_cell.angle_gamma   90.00
#
_symmetry.space_group_name_H-M   'P 1'
#
loop_
_entity.id
_entity.type
_entity.pdbx_description
1 polymer ?
#
loop_
_entity_poly.entity_id
_entity_poly.type
_entity_poly.pdbx_seq_one_letter_code
_entity_poly.pdbx_strand_id
1 'polypeptide(L)'
;MLKHKQSEMGFLQPEQVINLLETLRNAHNKDAQIITKICLSTGCRWGEAVNLRSEHIANNIVTFVSTKGNKPRSVPISTALSKQIPKRTGKLFPKSCNDSTFRTAIKNTKIKLPAGQMTHVLRHTFASHFMMNGGNILVLQRILGHASIVDTMKYSHFAPDNLEDAVRLNPLVGIE
;
A
#
# COMPACT_ATOMS: atom_id res chain seq x y z
N MET A 1 -23.67 -21.37 -10.35
CA MET A 1 -22.93 -20.24 -9.73
C MET A 1 -21.58 -20.77 -9.23
N LEU A 2 -20.49 -20.44 -9.92
CA LEU A 2 -19.13 -20.79 -9.47
C LEU A 2 -18.82 -19.98 -8.22
N LYS A 3 -18.85 -20.62 -7.05
CA LYS A 3 -18.30 -20.09 -5.80
C LYS A 3 -16.80 -19.95 -6.01
N HIS A 4 -16.34 -18.76 -6.42
CA HIS A 4 -14.92 -18.43 -6.33
C HIS A 4 -14.56 -18.47 -4.85
N LYS A 5 -13.83 -19.51 -4.45
CA LYS A 5 -13.17 -19.60 -3.15
C LYS A 5 -12.17 -18.46 -3.10
N GLN A 6 -12.57 -17.29 -2.59
CA GLN A 6 -11.65 -16.19 -2.33
C GLN A 6 -10.58 -16.74 -1.39
N SER A 7 -9.35 -16.86 -1.86
CA SER A 7 -8.22 -17.14 -0.96
C SER A 7 -8.16 -16.02 0.05
N GLU A 8 -8.10 -16.34 1.34
CA GLU A 8 -7.88 -15.32 2.38
C GLU A 8 -6.68 -14.44 2.00
N MET A 9 -6.96 -13.16 1.80
CA MET A 9 -5.95 -12.16 1.49
C MET A 9 -5.27 -11.78 2.80
N GLY A 10 -3.99 -12.13 2.94
CA GLY A 10 -3.19 -11.75 4.09
C GLY A 10 -2.81 -10.27 4.02
N PHE A 11 -3.11 -9.54 5.09
CA PHE A 11 -2.61 -8.20 5.34
C PHE A 11 -2.09 -8.10 6.78
N LEU A 12 -1.27 -7.10 7.08
CA LEU A 12 -0.65 -6.94 8.39
C LEU A 12 -1.55 -6.13 9.34
N GLN A 13 -1.66 -6.58 10.58
CA GLN A 13 -2.25 -5.81 11.67
C GLN A 13 -1.30 -4.68 12.13
N PRO A 14 -1.81 -3.63 12.82
CA PRO A 14 -0.99 -2.49 13.23
C PRO A 14 0.27 -2.88 14.01
N GLU A 15 0.16 -3.83 14.94
CA GLU A 15 1.26 -4.32 15.78
C GLU A 15 2.31 -5.05 14.94
N GLN A 16 1.87 -5.80 13.92
CA GLN A 16 2.76 -6.47 12.98
C GLN A 16 3.50 -5.46 12.09
N VAL A 17 2.84 -4.38 11.68
CA VAL A 17 3.48 -3.28 10.94
C VAL A 17 4.56 -2.61 11.80
N ILE A 18 4.27 -2.33 13.08
CA ILE A 18 5.23 -1.74 14.02
C ILE A 18 6.46 -2.65 14.16
N ASN A 19 6.25 -3.92 14.52
CA ASN A 19 7.33 -4.89 14.71
C ASN A 19 8.18 -5.09 13.45
N LEU A 20 7.54 -5.14 12.26
CA LEU A 20 8.24 -5.21 10.98
C LEU A 20 9.13 -3.97 10.75
N LEU A 21 8.61 -2.77 10.99
CA LEU A 21 9.36 -1.53 10.79
C LEU A 21 10.51 -1.39 11.80
N GLU A 22 10.36 -1.90 13.02
CA GLU A 22 11.44 -1.96 14.02
C GLU A 22 12.52 -2.97 13.64
N THR A 23 12.12 -4.17 13.22
CA THR A 23 13.06 -5.19 12.72
C THR A 23 13.87 -4.66 11.54
N LEU A 24 13.23 -3.98 10.58
CA LEU A 24 13.89 -3.35 9.44
C LEU A 24 14.75 -2.14 9.85
N ARG A 25 14.38 -1.43 10.92
CA ARG A 25 15.19 -0.34 11.49
C ARG A 25 16.54 -0.85 11.94
N ASN A 26 16.60 -2.07 12.48
CA ASN A 26 17.82 -2.67 13.01
C ASN A 26 18.60 -3.48 11.95
N ALA A 27 18.02 -3.68 10.76
CA ALA A 27 18.69 -4.35 9.66
C ALA A 27 19.88 -3.54 9.11
N HIS A 28 20.84 -4.24 8.51
CA HIS A 28 22.01 -3.64 7.87
C HIS A 28 21.64 -2.72 6.70
N ASN A 29 20.65 -3.13 5.90
CA ASN A 29 20.16 -2.35 4.77
C ASN A 29 18.94 -1.50 5.16
N LYS A 30 19.15 -0.18 5.32
CA LYS A 30 18.09 0.77 5.68
C LYS A 30 17.11 1.07 4.53
N ASP A 31 17.51 0.83 3.28
CA ASP A 31 16.65 1.10 2.11
C ASP A 31 15.39 0.22 2.16
N ALA A 32 15.48 -1.02 2.65
CA ALA A 32 14.34 -1.92 2.80
C ALA A 32 13.25 -1.35 3.74
N GLN A 33 13.64 -0.64 4.80
CA GLN A 33 12.70 0.03 5.68
C GLN A 33 11.97 1.18 4.96
N ILE A 34 12.70 1.98 4.19
CA ILE A 34 12.14 3.11 3.43
C ILE A 34 11.19 2.60 2.34
N ILE A 35 11.59 1.59 1.58
CA ILE A 35 10.75 0.91 0.58
C ILE A 35 9.46 0.39 1.23
N THR A 36 9.57 -0.23 2.41
CA THR A 36 8.42 -0.75 3.16
C THR A 36 7.45 0.38 3.55
N LYS A 37 7.97 1.52 4.04
CA LYS A 37 7.16 2.72 4.34
C LYS A 37 6.48 3.29 3.11
N ILE A 38 7.16 3.34 1.95
CA ILE A 38 6.56 3.78 0.69
C ILE A 38 5.39 2.87 0.28
N CYS A 39 5.59 1.55 0.31
CA CYS A 39 4.52 0.59 -0.01
C CYS A 39 3.33 0.73 0.94
N LEU A 40 3.58 0.84 2.25
CA LEU A 40 2.54 1.01 3.27
C LEU A 40 1.83 2.36 3.21
N SER A 41 2.45 3.39 2.62
CA SER A 41 1.84 4.73 2.49
C SER A 41 1.13 4.96 1.16
N THR A 42 1.38 4.12 0.15
CA THR A 42 0.91 4.37 -1.23
C THR A 42 0.21 3.18 -1.90
N GLY A 43 0.29 1.98 -1.31
CA GLY A 43 -0.24 0.76 -1.90
C GLY A 43 0.47 0.32 -3.19
N CYS A 44 1.66 0.85 -3.48
CA CYS A 44 2.46 0.38 -4.61
C CYS A 44 2.97 -1.05 -4.40
N ARG A 45 3.23 -1.75 -5.50
CA ARG A 45 3.91 -3.06 -5.43
C ARG A 45 5.36 -2.86 -5.00
N TRP A 46 5.95 -3.86 -4.35
CA TRP A 46 7.37 -3.83 -3.97
C TRP A 46 8.28 -3.48 -5.15
N GLY A 47 8.04 -4.10 -6.31
CA GLY A 47 8.81 -3.86 -7.53
C GLY A 47 8.66 -2.43 -8.09
N GLU A 48 7.53 -1.77 -7.88
CA GLU A 48 7.37 -0.36 -8.25
C GLU A 48 8.24 0.52 -7.35
N ALA A 49 8.21 0.27 -6.03
CA ALA A 49 8.99 1.04 -5.05
C ALA A 49 10.50 0.90 -5.25
N VAL A 50 11.02 -0.33 -5.44
CA VAL A 50 12.45 -0.58 -5.67
C VAL A 50 12.97 0.07 -6.95
N ASN A 51 12.09 0.31 -7.93
CA ASN A 51 12.45 0.90 -9.21
C ASN A 51 12.14 2.41 -9.30
N LEU A 52 11.80 3.06 -8.18
CA LEU A 52 11.65 4.51 -8.16
C LEU A 52 12.95 5.22 -8.55
N ARG A 53 12.77 6.32 -9.29
CA ARG A 53 13.83 7.23 -9.73
C ARG A 53 13.59 8.61 -9.10
N SER A 54 14.62 9.44 -9.03
CA SER A 54 14.56 10.79 -8.46
C SER A 54 13.48 11.65 -9.10
N GLU A 55 13.33 11.57 -10.42
CA GLU A 55 12.30 12.32 -11.17
C GLU A 55 10.85 11.85 -10.88
N HIS A 56 10.67 10.67 -10.29
CA HIS A 56 9.34 10.17 -9.93
C HIS A 56 8.83 10.81 -8.63
N ILE A 57 9.64 11.61 -7.93
CA ILE A 57 9.30 12.18 -6.63
C ILE A 57 9.47 13.69 -6.68
N ALA A 58 8.37 14.41 -6.53
CA ALA A 58 8.34 15.86 -6.46
C ALA A 58 7.20 16.33 -5.55
N ASN A 59 7.40 17.40 -4.79
CA ASN A 59 6.34 18.04 -3.99
C ASN A 59 5.54 17.09 -3.09
N ASN A 60 6.23 16.18 -2.38
CA ASN A 60 5.62 15.13 -1.55
C ASN A 60 4.66 14.19 -2.33
N ILE A 61 4.85 14.04 -3.63
CA ILE A 61 4.08 13.13 -4.49
C ILE A 61 5.03 12.11 -5.10
N VAL A 62 4.62 10.84 -5.07
CA VAL A 62 5.31 9.74 -5.76
C VAL A 62 4.50 9.35 -6.99
N THR A 63 5.14 9.41 -8.16
CA THR A 63 4.55 9.03 -9.43
C THR A 63 5.03 7.65 -9.85
N PHE A 64 4.10 6.72 -9.99
CA PHE A 64 4.35 5.37 -10.48
C PHE A 64 4.00 5.31 -11.96
N VAL A 65 5.02 5.17 -12.80
CA VAL A 65 4.85 4.97 -14.25
C VAL A 65 4.24 3.59 -14.53
N SER A 66 3.50 3.48 -15.65
CA SER A 66 2.82 2.25 -16.04
C SER A 66 3.77 1.06 -16.01
N THR A 67 3.37 0.01 -15.30
CA THR A 67 3.93 -1.33 -15.45
C THR A 67 2.82 -2.22 -15.99
N LYS A 68 3.17 -3.30 -16.71
CA LYS A 68 2.23 -4.23 -17.36
C LYS A 68 0.99 -4.49 -16.48
N GLY A 69 -0.17 -3.92 -16.85
CA GLY A 69 -1.47 -4.09 -16.16
C GLY A 69 -1.93 -2.99 -15.20
N ASN A 70 -1.08 -2.02 -14.82
CA ASN A 70 -1.48 -0.88 -13.97
C ASN A 70 -1.46 0.44 -14.74
N LYS A 71 -2.44 1.31 -14.47
CA LYS A 71 -2.42 2.68 -14.99
C LYS A 71 -1.34 3.52 -14.28
N PRO A 72 -0.66 4.46 -14.97
CA PRO A 72 0.15 5.48 -14.32
C PRO A 72 -0.66 6.22 -13.26
N ARG A 73 -0.03 6.56 -12.14
CA ARG A 73 -0.71 7.26 -11.04
C ARG A 73 0.28 8.02 -10.19
N SER A 74 -0.22 9.05 -9.52
CA SER A 74 0.53 9.86 -8.57
C SER A 74 -0.16 9.78 -7.22
N VAL A 75 0.60 9.47 -6.16
CA VAL A 75 0.08 9.29 -4.82
C VAL A 75 0.81 10.24 -3.87
N PRO A 76 0.09 11.11 -3.14
CA PRO A 76 0.70 11.97 -2.15
C PRO A 76 1.25 11.15 -0.97
N ILE A 77 2.35 11.61 -0.40
CA ILE A 77 2.99 11.07 0.80
C ILE A 77 3.21 12.19 1.82
N SER A 78 3.44 11.83 3.08
CA SER A 78 3.77 12.83 4.08
C SER A 78 5.15 13.45 3.83
N THR A 79 5.32 14.71 4.23
CA THR A 79 6.63 15.39 4.21
C THR A 79 7.68 14.63 5.02
N ALA A 80 7.28 14.02 6.15
CA ALA A 80 8.17 13.21 6.97
C ALA A 80 8.70 11.98 6.22
N LEU A 81 7.87 11.31 5.41
CA LEU A 81 8.31 10.21 4.57
C LEU A 81 9.17 10.72 3.41
N SER A 82 8.76 11.79 2.73
CA SER A 82 9.53 12.36 1.62
C SER A 82 10.97 12.72 2.04
N LYS A 83 11.15 13.29 3.23
CA LYS A 83 12.48 13.59 3.80
C LYS A 83 13.35 12.36 4.09
N GLN A 84 12.75 11.19 4.32
CA GLN A 84 13.47 9.93 4.55
C GLN A 84 13.92 9.25 3.26
N ILE A 85 13.35 9.61 2.11
CA ILE A 85 13.71 9.00 0.83
C ILE A 85 15.12 9.48 0.42
N PRO A 86 16.04 8.57 0.00
CA PRO A 86 17.38 8.96 -0.38
C PRO A 86 17.39 9.96 -1.55
N LYS A 87 18.13 11.05 -1.41
CA LYS A 87 18.33 12.04 -2.49
C LYS A 87 19.49 11.62 -3.38
N ARG A 88 19.23 10.67 -4.28
CA ARG A 88 20.20 10.14 -5.26
C ARG A 88 19.79 10.57 -6.67
N THR A 89 20.74 10.76 -7.59
CA THR A 89 20.41 11.00 -9.01
C THR A 89 20.07 9.68 -9.70
N GLY A 90 18.98 9.66 -10.48
CA GLY A 90 18.56 8.47 -11.20
C GLY A 90 17.87 7.47 -10.28
N LYS A 91 18.33 6.21 -10.22
CA LYS A 91 17.65 5.18 -9.43
C LYS A 91 17.83 5.44 -7.92
N LEU A 92 16.72 5.45 -7.18
CA LEU A 92 16.74 5.77 -5.75
C LEU A 92 17.22 4.61 -4.89
N PHE A 93 17.01 3.37 -5.31
CA PHE A 93 17.42 2.18 -4.56
C PHE A 93 18.35 1.30 -5.41
N PRO A 94 19.50 0.86 -4.89
CA PRO A 94 20.43 -0.01 -5.60
C PRO A 94 19.76 -1.31 -6.08
N LYS A 95 20.26 -1.90 -7.19
CA LYS A 95 19.78 -3.23 -7.65
C LYS A 95 19.93 -4.34 -6.60
N SER A 96 20.90 -4.19 -5.68
CA SER A 96 21.10 -5.10 -4.55
C SER A 96 19.98 -5.03 -3.50
N CYS A 97 19.13 -4.01 -3.52
CA CYS A 97 17.89 -3.96 -2.73
C CYS A 97 16.83 -4.86 -3.36
N ASN A 98 17.10 -6.15 -3.37
CA ASN A 98 16.09 -7.18 -3.60
C ASN A 98 15.18 -7.29 -2.37
N ASP A 99 14.14 -8.11 -2.46
CA ASP A 99 13.22 -8.36 -1.35
C ASP A 99 13.81 -9.27 -0.25
N SER A 100 15.10 -9.62 -0.27
CA SER A 100 15.69 -10.55 0.70
C SER A 100 15.71 -10.00 2.12
N THR A 101 16.14 -8.75 2.32
CA THR A 101 16.12 -8.11 3.66
C THR A 101 14.69 -8.02 4.19
N PHE A 102 13.73 -7.70 3.33
CA PHE A 102 12.32 -7.69 3.67
C PHE A 102 11.80 -9.09 4.04
N ARG A 103 12.09 -10.10 3.23
CA ARG A 103 11.74 -11.51 3.49
C ARG A 103 12.33 -12.00 4.81
N THR A 104 13.59 -11.67 5.10
CA THR A 104 14.25 -12.01 6.37
C THR A 104 13.57 -11.31 7.54
N ALA A 105 13.23 -10.02 7.41
CA ALA A 105 12.48 -9.32 8.45
C ALA A 105 11.11 -9.96 8.71
N ILE A 106 10.36 -10.30 7.65
CA ILE A 106 9.07 -11.02 7.79
C ILE A 106 9.27 -12.36 8.52
N LYS A 107 10.31 -13.14 8.17
CA LYS A 107 10.63 -14.38 8.89
C LYS A 107 10.93 -14.14 10.37
N ASN A 108 11.75 -13.14 10.69
CA ASN A 108 12.16 -12.82 12.06
C ASN A 108 10.99 -12.34 12.93
N THR A 109 10.03 -11.64 12.33
CA THR A 109 8.78 -11.21 13.01
C THR A 109 7.77 -12.35 13.20
N LYS A 110 8.05 -13.56 12.69
CA LYS A 110 7.16 -14.73 12.71
C LYS A 110 5.78 -14.49 12.08
N ILE A 111 5.66 -13.48 11.21
CA ILE A 111 4.45 -13.20 10.46
C ILE A 111 4.24 -14.33 9.45
N LYS A 112 3.11 -15.02 9.55
CA LYS A 112 2.70 -16.05 8.58
C LYS A 112 1.93 -15.40 7.44
N LEU A 113 2.42 -15.55 6.23
CA LEU A 113 1.78 -15.06 5.02
C LEU A 113 1.34 -16.23 4.13
N PRO A 114 0.20 -16.13 3.43
CA PRO A 114 -0.15 -17.08 2.39
C PRO A 114 0.94 -17.15 1.31
N ALA A 115 1.09 -18.34 0.70
CA ALA A 115 2.07 -18.55 -0.36
C ALA A 115 1.88 -17.53 -1.50
N GLY A 116 2.99 -16.96 -1.97
CA GLY A 116 2.99 -15.99 -3.07
C GLY A 116 2.59 -14.54 -2.72
N GLN A 117 2.13 -14.25 -1.50
CA GLN A 117 1.69 -12.90 -1.13
C GLN A 117 2.80 -11.95 -0.66
N MET A 118 4.02 -12.45 -0.46
CA MET A 118 5.15 -11.65 0.06
C MET A 118 5.36 -10.31 -0.68
N THR A 119 5.21 -10.31 -2.01
CA THR A 119 5.43 -9.11 -2.85
C THR A 119 4.26 -8.12 -2.83
N HIS A 120 3.10 -8.54 -2.31
CA HIS A 120 1.85 -7.77 -2.33
C HIS A 120 1.28 -7.51 -0.94
N VAL A 121 1.80 -8.15 0.12
CA VAL A 121 1.28 -8.02 1.48
C VAL A 121 1.20 -6.56 1.93
N LEU A 122 2.22 -5.75 1.64
CA LEU A 122 2.22 -4.32 2.02
C LEU A 122 1.15 -3.51 1.27
N ARG A 123 0.87 -3.86 0.01
CA ARG A 123 -0.22 -3.26 -0.78
C ARG A 123 -1.58 -3.66 -0.22
N HIS A 124 -1.74 -4.93 0.16
CA HIS A 124 -2.96 -5.40 0.82
C HIS A 124 -3.15 -4.72 2.16
N THR A 125 -2.09 -4.59 2.97
CA THR A 125 -2.10 -3.81 4.22
C THR A 125 -2.56 -2.39 4.00
N PHE A 126 -1.96 -1.65 3.07
CA PHE A 126 -2.42 -0.29 2.76
C PHE A 126 -3.90 -0.26 2.38
N ALA A 127 -4.32 -1.12 1.46
CA ALA A 127 -5.68 -1.13 0.94
C ALA A 127 -6.74 -1.51 1.99
N SER A 128 -6.47 -2.54 2.80
CA SER A 128 -7.36 -2.97 3.88
C SER A 128 -7.52 -1.86 4.92
N HIS A 129 -6.40 -1.33 5.43
CA HIS A 129 -6.45 -0.24 6.43
C HIS A 129 -7.06 1.05 5.87
N PHE A 130 -6.83 1.37 4.59
CA PHE A 130 -7.48 2.51 3.94
C PHE A 130 -9.00 2.37 3.97
N MET A 131 -9.54 1.19 3.65
CA MET A 131 -10.98 0.94 3.70
C MET A 131 -11.53 0.89 5.13
N MET A 132 -10.82 0.25 6.06
CA MET A 132 -11.17 0.23 7.50
C MET A 132 -11.32 1.63 8.08
N ASN A 133 -10.48 2.56 7.63
CA ASN A 133 -10.49 3.96 8.06
C ASN A 133 -11.54 4.81 7.31
N GLY A 134 -12.54 4.20 6.65
CA GLY A 134 -13.61 4.92 5.95
C GLY A 134 -13.20 5.48 4.58
N GLY A 135 -12.11 4.98 4.00
CA GLY A 135 -11.65 5.42 2.69
C GLY A 135 -12.65 5.12 1.58
N ASN A 136 -12.72 6.02 0.58
CA ASN A 136 -13.59 5.84 -0.58
C ASN A 136 -13.00 4.79 -1.55
N ILE A 137 -13.77 3.75 -1.91
CA ILE A 137 -13.31 2.65 -2.76
C ILE A 137 -12.86 3.10 -4.17
N LEU A 138 -13.48 4.13 -4.74
CA LEU A 138 -13.10 4.69 -6.05
C LEU A 138 -11.77 5.44 -5.95
N VAL A 139 -11.52 6.11 -4.82
CA VAL A 139 -10.23 6.74 -4.54
C VAL A 139 -9.16 5.66 -4.39
N LEU A 140 -9.44 4.58 -3.66
CA LEU A 140 -8.53 3.45 -3.52
C LEU A 140 -8.19 2.82 -4.88
N GLN A 141 -9.17 2.63 -5.77
CA GLN A 141 -8.95 2.12 -7.13
C GLN A 141 -7.90 2.97 -7.87
N ARG A 142 -8.03 4.31 -7.80
CA ARG A 142 -7.09 5.26 -8.42
C ARG A 142 -5.71 5.20 -7.78
N ILE A 143 -5.64 5.16 -6.44
CA ILE A 143 -4.38 5.06 -5.69
C ILE A 143 -3.64 3.76 -6.03
N LEU A 144 -4.37 2.65 -6.19
CA LEU A 144 -3.80 1.34 -6.52
C LEU A 144 -3.50 1.17 -8.01
N GLY A 145 -4.05 2.04 -8.87
CA GLY A 145 -3.90 1.99 -10.33
C GLY A 145 -4.64 0.82 -10.98
N HIS A 146 -5.72 0.33 -10.35
CA HIS A 146 -6.51 -0.77 -10.90
C HIS A 146 -7.31 -0.33 -12.12
N ALA A 147 -7.23 -1.11 -13.20
CA ALA A 147 -7.98 -0.81 -14.43
C ALA A 147 -9.48 -1.00 -14.24
N SER A 148 -9.88 -2.03 -13.48
CA SER A 148 -11.28 -2.33 -13.15
C SER A 148 -11.56 -2.11 -11.67
N ILE A 149 -12.76 -1.63 -11.35
CA ILE A 149 -13.22 -1.53 -9.97
C ILE A 149 -13.32 -2.90 -9.31
N VAL A 150 -13.61 -3.95 -10.09
CA VAL A 150 -13.71 -5.35 -9.63
C VAL A 150 -12.44 -5.80 -8.90
N ASP A 151 -11.27 -5.36 -9.37
CA ASP A 151 -9.98 -5.66 -8.71
C ASP A 151 -9.85 -5.05 -7.32
N THR A 152 -10.55 -3.93 -7.08
CA THR A 152 -10.55 -3.18 -5.81
C THR A 152 -11.66 -3.67 -4.89
N MET A 153 -12.77 -4.20 -5.42
CA MET A 153 -13.92 -4.68 -4.64
C MET A 153 -13.56 -5.75 -3.61
N LYS A 154 -12.44 -6.47 -3.78
CA LYS A 154 -11.94 -7.39 -2.75
C LYS A 154 -11.62 -6.73 -1.40
N TYR A 155 -11.48 -5.41 -1.34
CA TYR A 155 -11.30 -4.67 -0.08
C TYR A 155 -12.60 -4.04 0.45
N SER A 156 -13.72 -4.13 -0.27
CA SER A 156 -14.94 -3.39 0.10
C SER A 156 -15.53 -3.84 1.44
N HIS A 157 -15.36 -5.11 1.80
CA HIS A 157 -15.84 -5.67 3.06
C HIS A 157 -15.12 -5.13 4.30
N PHE A 158 -14.03 -4.37 4.13
CA PHE A 158 -13.36 -3.66 5.21
C PHE A 158 -13.94 -2.26 5.45
N ALA A 159 -14.77 -1.74 4.55
CA ALA A 159 -15.40 -0.45 4.76
C ALA A 159 -16.32 -0.50 5.99
N PRO A 160 -16.31 0.54 6.85
CA PRO A 160 -17.32 0.63 7.90
C PRO A 160 -18.70 0.67 7.25
N ASP A 161 -19.60 -0.20 7.71
CA ASP A 161 -20.99 -0.19 7.29
C ASP A 161 -21.72 0.88 8.11
N ASN A 162 -22.27 1.89 7.45
CA ASN A 162 -23.02 2.95 8.12
C ASN A 162 -24.28 3.29 7.33
N LEU A 163 -25.30 2.44 7.45
CA LEU A 163 -26.60 2.67 6.82
C LEU A 163 -27.28 3.96 7.32
N GLU A 164 -26.93 4.46 8.50
CA GLU A 164 -27.42 5.75 9.03
C GLU A 164 -26.99 6.95 8.16
N ASP A 165 -25.94 6.79 7.35
CA ASP A 165 -25.53 7.83 6.40
C ASP A 165 -26.62 8.16 5.38
N ALA A 166 -27.55 7.24 5.10
CA ALA A 166 -28.70 7.54 4.26
C ALA A 166 -29.60 8.62 4.89
N VAL A 167 -29.74 8.65 6.22
CA VAL A 167 -30.49 9.70 6.93
C VAL A 167 -29.67 11.00 6.99
N ARG A 168 -28.36 10.90 7.15
CA ARG A 168 -27.46 12.07 7.31
C ARG A 168 -27.12 12.79 6.01
N LEU A 169 -27.11 12.09 4.87
CA LEU A 169 -26.61 12.59 3.58
C LEU A 169 -27.68 12.70 2.49
N ASN A 170 -28.96 12.43 2.81
CA ASN A 170 -30.04 12.64 1.84
C ASN A 170 -30.29 14.14 1.61
N PRO A 171 -30.91 14.52 0.47
CA PRO A 171 -31.09 15.92 0.09
C PRO A 171 -32.14 16.69 0.91
N LEU A 172 -32.89 16.06 1.82
CA LEU A 172 -33.87 16.75 2.68
C LEU A 172 -33.24 17.31 3.95
N VAL A 173 -32.01 16.91 4.27
CA VAL A 173 -31.26 17.43 5.42
C VAL A 173 -31.08 18.94 5.28
N GLY A 174 -31.61 19.71 6.25
CA GLY A 174 -31.56 21.17 6.27
C GLY A 174 -32.68 21.87 5.49
N ILE A 175 -33.62 21.10 4.91
CA ILE A 175 -34.87 21.61 4.31
C ILE A 175 -36.06 21.34 5.25
N GLU A 176 -36.03 20.24 6.02
CA GLU A 176 -36.96 19.93 7.11
C GLU A 176 -36.51 20.48 8.47
#